data_AF-A0A0T5ZTW1-F1
#
_entry.id   AF-A0A0T5ZTW1-F1
#
_cell.length_a   1.000
_cell.length_b   1.000
_cell.length_c   1.000
_cell.angle_alpha   90.00
_cell.angle_beta   90.00
_cell.angle_gamma   90.00
#
_symmetry.space_group_name_H-M   'P 1'
#
loop_
_entity.id
_entity.type
_entity.pdbx_description
1 polymer ?
#
loop_
_entity_poly.entity_id
_entity_poly.type
_entity_poly.pdbx_seq_one_letter_code
_entity_poly.pdbx_strand_id
1 'polypeptide(L)'
;MNKKSFTVSVIFTVLFLFFSFQISSTTEQKEKGLIKQELIKRGEHLVRFGGCNDCHTPKVLTPNGPVPDKERLLSGHPSDSKFSTIDFSLVESGNWILFSRDLTLAVGPWGVTFATNLTPDKQTGIGLWIEEIFINSMRTGKHMGAGPPILPPMPWCSIWNILRMRI
;
A
#
# COMPACT_ATOMS: atom_id res chain seq x y z
N MET A 1 47.89 18.04 -43.32
CA MET A 1 47.07 17.00 -42.65
C MET A 1 46.32 16.18 -43.69
N ASN A 2 46.41 14.85 -43.64
CA ASN A 2 45.75 13.96 -44.61
C ASN A 2 44.24 13.88 -44.30
N LYS A 3 43.37 14.23 -45.27
CA LYS A 3 41.91 14.23 -45.12
C LYS A 3 41.38 12.90 -44.56
N LYS A 4 41.98 11.76 -44.94
CA LYS A 4 41.62 10.43 -44.41
C LYS A 4 41.86 10.29 -42.90
N SER A 5 42.95 10.85 -42.39
CA SER A 5 43.29 10.79 -40.95
C SER A 5 42.36 11.67 -40.11
N PHE A 6 41.88 12.79 -40.66
CA PHE A 6 40.93 13.66 -39.98
C PHE A 6 39.55 13.00 -39.87
N THR A 7 39.06 12.40 -40.96
CA THR A 7 37.77 11.70 -40.98
C THR A 7 37.72 10.51 -40.02
N VAL A 8 38.80 9.72 -39.93
CA VAL A 8 38.90 8.59 -38.99
C VAL A 8 38.84 9.06 -37.53
N SER A 9 39.53 10.15 -37.20
CA SER A 9 39.52 10.71 -35.83
C SER A 9 38.14 11.23 -35.41
N VAL A 10 37.43 11.90 -36.33
CA VAL A 10 36.05 12.36 -36.09
C VAL A 10 35.10 11.19 -35.86
N ILE A 11 35.18 10.14 -36.68
CA ILE A 11 34.35 8.93 -36.52
C ILE A 11 34.61 8.26 -35.17
N PHE A 12 35.88 8.12 -34.78
CA PHE A 12 36.26 7.51 -33.50
C PHE A 12 35.75 8.31 -32.30
N THR A 13 35.81 9.64 -32.39
CA THR A 13 35.31 10.55 -31.36
C THR A 13 33.79 10.46 -31.22
N VAL A 14 33.05 10.42 -32.34
CA VAL A 14 31.59 10.28 -32.34
C VAL A 14 31.17 8.91 -31.78
N LEU A 15 31.85 7.83 -32.16
CA LEU A 15 31.58 6.48 -31.62
C LEU A 15 31.87 6.41 -30.11
N PHE A 16 32.96 7.02 -29.65
CA PHE A 16 33.31 7.08 -28.23
C PHE A 16 32.28 7.88 -27.41
N LEU A 17 31.83 9.03 -27.92
CA LEU A 17 30.78 9.83 -27.29
C LEU A 17 29.44 9.08 -27.23
N PHE A 18 29.05 8.39 -28.32
CA PHE A 18 27.84 7.59 -28.35
C PHE A 18 27.91 6.43 -27.35
N PHE A 19 29.03 5.71 -27.29
CA PHE A 19 29.24 4.63 -26.33
C PHE A 19 29.22 5.11 -24.87
N SER A 20 29.85 6.26 -24.59
CA SER A 20 29.86 6.87 -23.25
C SER A 20 28.45 7.30 -22.81
N PHE A 21 27.65 7.84 -23.73
CA PHE A 21 26.25 8.21 -23.46
C PHE A 21 25.37 6.98 -23.19
N GLN A 22 25.55 5.89 -23.94
CA GLN A 22 24.85 4.62 -23.69
C GLN A 22 25.22 4.02 -22.32
N ILE A 23 26.49 4.07 -21.91
CA ILE A 23 26.90 3.63 -20.58
C ILE A 23 26.20 4.47 -19.50
N SER A 24 26.25 5.80 -19.60
CA SER A 24 25.64 6.69 -18.61
C SER A 24 24.12 6.49 -18.47
N SER A 25 23.41 6.27 -19.57
CA SER A 25 21.95 6.05 -19.52
C SER A 25 21.60 4.70 -18.91
N THR A 26 22.38 3.66 -19.18
CA THR A 26 22.19 2.32 -18.57
C THR A 26 22.48 2.31 -17.07
N THR A 27 23.50 3.04 -16.62
CA THR A 27 23.81 3.15 -15.18
C THR A 27 22.69 3.88 -14.43
N GLU A 28 22.17 4.98 -14.98
CA GLU A 28 21.06 5.73 -14.40
C GLU A 28 19.77 4.90 -14.30
N GLN A 29 19.42 4.16 -15.37
CA GLN A 29 18.26 3.26 -15.35
C GLN A 29 18.41 2.13 -14.33
N LYS A 30 19.61 1.55 -14.23
CA LYS A 30 19.91 0.50 -13.25
C LYS A 30 19.82 1.02 -11.81
N GLU A 31 20.35 2.21 -11.54
CA GLU A 31 20.28 2.86 -10.23
C GLU A 31 18.82 3.17 -9.83
N LYS A 32 18.04 3.78 -10.74
CA LYS A 32 16.60 4.02 -10.51
C LYS A 32 15.83 2.73 -10.25
N GLY A 33 16.17 1.67 -10.99
CA GLY A 33 15.62 0.33 -10.77
C GLY A 33 15.93 -0.20 -9.38
N LEU A 34 17.18 -0.07 -8.92
CA LEU A 34 17.59 -0.50 -7.58
C LEU A 34 16.89 0.28 -6.48
N ILE A 35 16.82 1.62 -6.60
CA ILE A 35 16.11 2.49 -5.64
C ILE A 35 14.63 2.09 -5.56
N LYS A 36 13.98 1.85 -6.71
CA LYS A 36 12.58 1.40 -6.74
C LYS A 36 12.38 0.09 -5.99
N GLN A 37 13.28 -0.88 -6.17
CA GLN A 37 13.19 -2.17 -5.48
C GLN A 37 13.37 -2.02 -3.96
N GLU A 38 14.25 -1.14 -3.51
CA GLU A 38 14.43 -0.85 -2.09
C GLU A 38 13.18 -0.20 -1.48
N LEU A 39 12.57 0.76 -2.18
CA LEU A 39 11.31 1.38 -1.76
C LEU A 39 10.16 0.36 -1.68
N ILE A 40 10.07 -0.58 -2.63
CA ILE A 40 9.06 -1.65 -2.60
C ILE A 40 9.27 -2.55 -1.37
N LYS A 41 10.51 -2.99 -1.10
CA LYS A 41 10.83 -3.79 0.08
C LYS A 41 10.51 -3.07 1.39
N ARG A 42 10.82 -1.77 1.44
CA ARG A 42 10.45 -0.92 2.58
C ARG A 42 8.93 -0.84 2.73
N GLY A 43 8.20 -0.63 1.63
CA GLY A 43 6.74 -0.63 1.64
C GLY A 43 6.15 -1.94 2.15
N GLU A 44 6.66 -3.08 1.68
CA GLU A 44 6.26 -4.42 2.15
C GLU A 44 6.50 -4.58 3.66
N HIS A 45 7.68 -4.16 4.13
CA HIS A 45 8.01 -4.19 5.56
C HIS A 45 7.01 -3.36 6.39
N LEU A 46 6.68 -2.15 5.94
CA LEU A 46 5.74 -1.26 6.63
C LEU A 46 4.32 -1.82 6.64
N VAL A 47 3.86 -2.42 5.54
CA VAL A 47 2.55 -3.08 5.46
C VAL A 47 2.46 -4.27 6.41
N ARG A 48 3.54 -5.06 6.49
CA ARG A 48 3.61 -6.22 7.39
C ARG A 48 3.69 -5.79 8.85
N PHE A 49 4.57 -4.86 9.18
CA PHE A 49 4.78 -4.40 10.55
C PHE A 49 3.60 -3.57 11.06
N GLY A 50 2.98 -2.78 10.19
CA GLY A 50 1.77 -2.02 10.49
C GLY A 50 0.49 -2.85 10.64
N GLY A 51 0.56 -4.18 10.43
CA GLY A 51 -0.59 -5.07 10.61
C GLY A 51 -1.71 -4.85 9.59
N CYS A 52 -1.43 -4.28 8.42
CA CYS A 52 -2.47 -3.94 7.44
C CYS A 52 -3.31 -5.15 7.04
N ASN A 53 -2.70 -6.33 6.95
CA ASN A 53 -3.38 -7.58 6.60
C ASN A 53 -4.38 -8.06 7.66
N ASP A 54 -4.31 -7.57 8.90
CA ASP A 54 -5.16 -8.07 9.98
C ASP A 54 -6.62 -7.68 9.76
N CYS A 55 -6.86 -6.46 9.28
CA CYS A 55 -8.19 -5.96 8.94
C CYS A 55 -8.46 -5.87 7.43
N HIS A 56 -7.43 -5.63 6.60
CA HIS A 56 -7.63 -5.45 5.16
C HIS A 56 -7.48 -6.72 4.32
N THR A 57 -7.32 -7.89 4.94
CA THR A 57 -7.32 -9.18 4.22
C THR A 57 -8.40 -10.10 4.79
N PRO A 58 -9.31 -10.64 3.97
CA PRO A 58 -10.23 -11.68 4.39
C PRO A 58 -9.49 -12.87 5.02
N LYS A 59 -10.16 -13.61 5.89
CA LYS A 59 -9.58 -14.77 6.57
C LYS A 59 -10.30 -16.03 6.19
N VAL A 60 -9.54 -17.09 5.99
CA VAL A 60 -10.05 -18.46 5.89
C VAL A 60 -10.01 -19.07 7.29
N LEU A 61 -11.11 -19.69 7.71
CA LEU A 61 -11.19 -20.36 8.99
C LEU A 61 -10.54 -21.74 8.91
N THR A 62 -9.56 -21.97 9.76
CA THR A 62 -8.89 -23.26 9.91
C THR A 62 -9.14 -23.84 11.30
N PRO A 63 -8.83 -25.12 11.55
CA PRO A 63 -8.88 -25.69 12.90
C PRO A 63 -8.02 -24.93 13.94
N ASN A 64 -6.98 -24.22 13.50
CA ASN A 64 -6.09 -23.42 14.36
C ASN A 64 -6.51 -21.94 14.45
N GLY A 65 -7.67 -21.58 13.90
CA GLY A 65 -8.19 -20.22 13.86
C GLY A 65 -8.16 -19.57 12.47
N PRO A 66 -8.57 -18.29 12.38
CA PRO A 66 -8.57 -17.54 11.13
C PRO A 66 -7.14 -17.25 10.66
N VAL A 67 -6.88 -17.51 9.38
CA VAL A 67 -5.60 -17.17 8.72
C VAL A 67 -5.86 -16.29 7.49
N PRO A 68 -4.94 -15.37 7.12
CA PRO A 68 -5.06 -14.57 5.91
C PRO A 68 -5.33 -15.42 4.66
N ASP A 69 -6.36 -15.03 3.90
CA ASP A 69 -6.60 -15.54 2.56
C ASP A 69 -5.52 -15.01 1.61
N LYS A 70 -4.64 -15.90 1.14
CA LYS A 70 -3.51 -15.55 0.29
C LYS A 70 -3.93 -15.11 -1.11
N GLU A 71 -5.12 -15.53 -1.57
CA GLU A 71 -5.64 -15.16 -2.89
C GLU A 71 -6.32 -13.78 -2.86
N ARG A 72 -6.58 -13.24 -1.66
CA ARG A 72 -7.30 -11.99 -1.43
C ARG A 72 -6.53 -11.02 -0.53
N LEU A 73 -5.19 -11.09 -0.56
CA LEU A 73 -4.34 -10.21 0.23
C LEU A 73 -4.71 -8.75 -0.03
N LEU A 74 -4.93 -8.02 1.07
CA LEU A 74 -5.23 -6.59 1.08
C LEU A 74 -6.51 -6.18 0.32
N SER A 75 -7.39 -7.12 -0.04
CA SER A 75 -8.60 -6.80 -0.82
C SER A 75 -9.72 -6.09 -0.03
N GLY A 76 -9.57 -5.92 1.28
CA GLY A 76 -10.62 -5.39 2.16
C GLY A 76 -11.76 -6.40 2.39
N HIS A 77 -12.90 -5.88 2.85
CA HIS A 77 -14.10 -6.70 3.10
C HIS A 77 -14.73 -7.16 1.77
N PRO A 78 -14.99 -8.47 1.58
CA PRO A 78 -15.65 -8.96 0.37
C PRO A 78 -17.11 -8.49 0.33
N SER A 79 -17.54 -7.92 -0.80
CA SER A 79 -18.92 -7.40 -0.97
C SER A 79 -19.99 -8.48 -1.01
N ASP A 80 -19.61 -9.73 -1.28
CA ASP A 80 -20.46 -10.92 -1.29
C ASP A 80 -20.54 -11.62 0.07
N SER A 81 -19.88 -11.08 1.10
CA SER A 81 -19.89 -11.63 2.45
C SER A 81 -21.30 -11.64 3.03
N LYS A 82 -21.70 -12.80 3.54
CA LYS A 82 -22.95 -12.94 4.28
C LYS A 82 -22.66 -12.81 5.77
N PHE A 83 -23.31 -11.86 6.43
CA PHE A 83 -23.31 -11.73 7.87
C PHE A 83 -24.74 -11.82 8.41
N SER A 84 -24.87 -12.37 9.61
CA SER A 84 -26.14 -12.46 10.32
C SER A 84 -26.66 -11.07 10.68
N THR A 85 -27.96 -10.97 10.98
CA THR A 85 -28.54 -9.74 11.53
C THR A 85 -27.76 -9.29 12.76
N ILE A 86 -27.32 -8.03 12.76
CA ILE A 86 -26.56 -7.44 13.85
C ILE A 86 -27.55 -6.93 14.90
N ASP A 87 -27.41 -7.42 16.13
CA ASP A 87 -28.09 -6.83 17.28
C ASP A 87 -27.30 -5.62 17.77
N PHE A 88 -27.81 -4.42 17.45
CA PHE A 88 -27.15 -3.16 17.80
C PHE A 88 -27.15 -2.86 19.31
N SER A 89 -27.99 -3.53 20.11
CA SER A 89 -27.98 -3.35 21.58
C SER A 89 -26.65 -3.81 22.20
N LEU A 90 -25.99 -4.80 21.59
CA LEU A 90 -24.69 -5.32 22.03
C LEU A 90 -23.54 -4.32 21.85
N VAL A 91 -23.73 -3.31 21.02
CA VAL A 91 -22.70 -2.34 20.63
C VAL A 91 -23.05 -0.90 21.02
N GLU A 92 -24.01 -0.72 21.93
CA GLU A 92 -24.25 0.58 22.56
C GLU A 92 -23.02 1.07 23.33
N SER A 93 -22.95 2.38 23.56
CA SER A 93 -21.81 2.99 24.26
C SER A 93 -21.62 2.37 25.64
N GLY A 94 -20.42 1.82 25.88
CA GLY A 94 -20.09 1.10 27.13
C GLY A 94 -20.20 -0.42 27.06
N ASN A 95 -20.72 -0.98 25.95
CA ASN A 95 -20.79 -2.42 25.71
C ASN A 95 -19.62 -2.90 24.82
N TRP A 96 -19.89 -3.84 23.92
CA TRP A 96 -18.88 -4.51 23.11
C TRP A 96 -18.67 -3.82 21.76
N ILE A 97 -17.53 -4.09 21.13
CA ILE A 97 -17.33 -3.89 19.70
C ILE A 97 -17.38 -5.27 19.07
N LEU A 98 -18.18 -5.43 18.02
CA LEU A 98 -18.29 -6.70 17.31
C LEU A 98 -17.39 -6.70 16.08
N PHE A 99 -16.72 -7.81 15.84
CA PHE A 99 -15.96 -8.05 14.62
C PHE A 99 -16.58 -9.24 13.88
N SER A 100 -16.61 -9.13 12.56
CA SER A 100 -16.84 -10.28 11.68
C SER A 100 -15.77 -11.35 11.87
N ARG A 101 -16.09 -12.59 11.49
CA ARG A 101 -15.19 -13.75 11.65
C ARG A 101 -13.89 -13.61 10.88
N ASP A 102 -13.89 -12.81 9.82
CA ASP A 102 -12.72 -12.53 9.00
C ASP A 102 -12.00 -11.21 9.36
N LEU A 103 -12.46 -10.53 10.42
CA LEU A 103 -11.91 -9.28 10.94
C LEU A 103 -11.93 -8.10 9.96
N THR A 104 -12.65 -8.20 8.83
CA THR A 104 -12.71 -7.13 7.82
C THR A 104 -13.90 -6.18 8.01
N LEU A 105 -14.83 -6.53 8.90
CA LEU A 105 -15.99 -5.71 9.30
C LEU A 105 -16.02 -5.57 10.82
N ALA A 106 -16.26 -4.35 11.30
CA ALA A 106 -16.46 -4.03 12.71
C ALA A 106 -17.76 -3.24 12.94
N VAL A 107 -18.40 -3.44 14.09
CA VAL A 107 -19.62 -2.74 14.52
C VAL A 107 -19.40 -2.15 15.91
N GLY A 108 -19.72 -0.87 16.06
CA GLY A 108 -19.67 -0.16 17.33
C GLY A 108 -20.75 0.92 17.44
N PRO A 109 -20.70 1.78 18.47
CA PRO A 109 -21.62 2.90 18.63
C PRO A 109 -21.62 3.89 17.45
N TRP A 110 -20.58 3.86 16.61
CA TRP A 110 -20.46 4.65 15.38
C TRP A 110 -21.14 4.02 14.16
N GLY A 111 -21.72 2.81 14.31
CA GLY A 111 -22.31 2.03 13.22
C GLY A 111 -21.39 0.92 12.72
N VAL A 112 -21.43 0.65 11.42
CA VAL A 112 -20.68 -0.43 10.77
C VAL A 112 -19.50 0.15 10.00
N THR A 113 -18.34 -0.51 10.09
CA THR A 113 -17.15 -0.19 9.33
C THR A 113 -16.70 -1.40 8.55
N PHE A 114 -16.36 -1.17 7.28
CA PHE A 114 -15.82 -2.17 6.37
C PHE A 114 -14.39 -1.79 5.99
N ALA A 115 -13.48 -2.76 6.04
CA ALA A 115 -12.11 -2.56 5.59
C ALA A 115 -12.10 -2.30 4.07
N THR A 116 -11.39 -1.26 3.67
CA THR A 116 -11.28 -0.86 2.26
C THR A 116 -10.31 -1.77 1.51
N ASN A 117 -10.47 -1.86 0.19
CA ASN A 117 -9.51 -2.53 -0.67
C ASN A 117 -8.23 -1.69 -0.78
N LEU A 118 -7.07 -2.28 -0.47
CA LEU A 118 -5.74 -1.66 -0.54
C LEU A 118 -4.88 -2.23 -1.68
N THR A 119 -5.47 -3.01 -2.59
CA THR A 119 -4.78 -3.51 -3.79
C THR A 119 -4.50 -2.36 -4.78
N PRO A 120 -3.63 -2.59 -5.79
CA PRO A 120 -3.40 -1.63 -6.87
C PRO A 120 -4.61 -1.41 -7.81
N ASP A 121 -5.77 -2.01 -7.54
CA ASP A 121 -6.98 -1.77 -8.32
C ASP A 121 -7.33 -0.27 -8.36
N LYS A 122 -7.72 0.23 -9.53
CA LYS A 122 -7.94 1.67 -9.74
C LYS A 122 -9.34 2.13 -9.32
N GLN A 123 -10.32 1.25 -9.28
CA GLN A 123 -11.72 1.61 -9.04
C GLN A 123 -12.08 1.46 -7.56
N THR A 124 -11.61 0.39 -6.94
CA THR A 124 -11.95 -0.01 -5.58
C THR A 124 -10.75 0.03 -4.64
N GLY A 125 -9.54 -0.09 -5.19
CA GLY A 125 -8.28 -0.09 -4.45
C GLY A 125 -7.61 1.28 -4.30
N ILE A 126 -6.31 1.26 -4.02
CA ILE A 126 -5.47 2.47 -3.88
C ILE A 126 -4.68 2.78 -5.16
N GLY A 127 -5.01 2.17 -6.31
CA GLY A 127 -4.26 2.33 -7.56
C GLY A 127 -4.18 3.75 -8.12
N LEU A 128 -5.05 4.66 -7.64
CA LEU A 128 -5.04 6.09 -7.97
C LEU A 128 -4.48 6.98 -6.85
N TRP A 129 -4.08 6.39 -5.72
CA TRP A 129 -3.53 7.16 -4.61
C TRP A 129 -2.09 7.55 -4.91
N ILE A 130 -1.76 8.80 -4.59
CA ILE A 130 -0.37 9.25 -4.52
C ILE A 130 0.10 9.19 -3.07
N GLU A 131 1.42 9.13 -2.88
CA GLU A 131 2.05 9.04 -1.55
C GLU A 131 1.55 10.13 -0.59
N GLU A 132 1.41 11.36 -1.06
CA GLU A 132 0.92 12.48 -0.25
C GLU A 132 -0.49 12.24 0.30
N ILE A 133 -1.38 11.63 -0.50
CA ILE A 133 -2.75 11.31 -0.07
C ILE A 133 -2.70 10.28 1.06
N PHE A 134 -1.85 9.25 0.91
CA PHE A 134 -1.66 8.23 1.94
C PHE A 134 -1.11 8.84 3.24
N ILE A 135 -0.04 9.63 3.14
CA ILE A 135 0.58 10.33 4.28
C ILE A 135 -0.44 11.23 4.99
N ASN A 136 -1.18 12.04 4.23
CA ASN A 136 -2.17 12.94 4.81
C ASN A 136 -3.31 12.15 5.47
N SER A 137 -3.76 11.05 4.86
CA SER A 137 -4.80 10.19 5.46
C SER A 137 -4.36 9.62 6.80
N MET A 138 -3.13 9.12 6.89
CA MET A 138 -2.57 8.58 8.13
C MET A 138 -2.27 9.69 9.15
N ARG A 139 -1.94 10.91 8.71
CA ARG A 139 -1.66 12.03 9.61
C ARG A 139 -2.90 12.65 10.22
N THR A 140 -3.98 12.78 9.44
CA THR A 140 -5.18 13.52 9.83
C THR A 140 -6.35 12.63 10.22
N GLY A 141 -6.28 11.33 9.91
CA GLY A 141 -7.41 10.42 10.11
C GLY A 141 -8.57 10.69 9.18
N LYS A 142 -8.33 11.37 8.04
CA LYS A 142 -9.36 11.65 7.04
C LYS A 142 -9.14 10.82 5.79
N HIS A 143 -10.22 10.25 5.27
CA HIS A 143 -10.19 9.52 4.01
C HIS A 143 -9.68 10.42 2.87
N MET A 144 -8.77 9.92 2.03
CA MET A 144 -8.12 10.71 0.97
C MET A 144 -7.43 12.00 1.47
N GLY A 145 -7.03 12.04 2.74
CA GLY A 145 -6.36 13.17 3.38
C GLY A 145 -7.25 14.37 3.74
N ALA A 146 -8.46 14.48 3.19
CA ALA A 146 -9.35 15.62 3.39
C ALA A 146 -10.84 15.29 3.49
N GLY A 147 -11.24 14.06 3.20
CA GLY A 147 -12.63 13.60 3.23
C GLY A 147 -13.16 13.30 4.63
N PRO A 148 -14.20 12.44 4.72
CA PRO A 148 -14.77 12.03 6.00
C PRO A 148 -13.74 11.36 6.93
N PRO A 149 -14.01 11.33 8.25
CA PRO A 149 -13.17 10.60 9.19
C PRO A 149 -13.02 9.13 8.79
N ILE A 150 -11.81 8.59 8.92
CA ILE A 150 -11.56 7.16 8.89
C ILE A 150 -12.24 6.57 10.12
N LEU A 151 -13.20 5.67 9.89
CA LEU A 151 -13.99 5.09 10.96
C LEU A 151 -13.17 4.12 11.83
N PRO A 152 -13.51 3.98 13.12
CA PRO A 152 -12.90 2.96 13.97
C PRO A 152 -13.19 1.54 13.45
N PRO A 153 -12.32 0.55 13.71
CA PRO A 153 -11.18 0.61 14.63
C PRO A 153 -9.83 0.88 13.93
N MET A 154 -9.83 1.41 12.71
CA MET A 154 -8.60 1.60 11.93
C MET A 154 -7.58 2.48 12.69
N PRO A 155 -6.38 1.96 13.03
CA PRO A 155 -5.43 2.64 13.91
C PRO A 155 -4.51 3.61 13.15
N TRP A 156 -5.11 4.55 12.40
CA TRP A 156 -4.38 5.47 11.51
C TRP A 156 -3.30 6.28 12.25
N CYS A 157 -3.57 6.76 13.48
CA CYS A 157 -2.58 7.46 14.32
C CYS A 157 -1.33 6.62 14.58
N SER A 158 -1.53 5.35 14.93
CA SER A 158 -0.46 4.42 15.27
C SER A 158 0.36 4.06 14.05
N ILE A 159 -0.30 3.80 12.91
CA ILE A 159 0.36 3.57 11.62
C ILE A 159 1.22 4.78 11.25
N TRP A 160 0.71 6.01 11.41
CA TRP A 160 1.49 7.22 11.16
C TRP A 160 2.72 7.33 12.07
N ASN A 161 2.65 6.88 13.33
CA ASN A 161 3.83 6.84 14.19
C ASN A 161 4.87 5.83 13.69
N ILE A 162 4.43 4.66 13.23
CA ILE A 162 5.30 3.61 12.65
C ILE A 162 6.03 4.13 11.41
N LEU A 163 5.32 4.78 10.48
CA LEU A 163 5.90 5.29 9.23
C LEU A 163 7.03 6.31 9.45
N ARG A 164 7.05 6.95 10.62
CA ARG A 164 8.03 7.97 11.01
C ARG A 164 9.22 7.42 11.77
N MET A 165 9.17 6.15 12.20
CA MET A 165 10.30 5.52 12.87
C MET A 165 11.44 5.34 11.87
N ARG A 166 12.62 5.83 12.23
CA ARG A 166 13.86 5.49 11.54
C ARG A 166 14.35 4.17 12.12
N ILE A 167 13.83 3.07 11.57
CA ILE A 167 14.34 1.72 11.78
C ILE A 167 15.43 1.43 10.75
#